data_AF-A0A6A5AVH1-F1
#
_entry.id   AF-A0A6A5AVH1-F1
#
_cell.length_a   1.000
_cell.length_b   1.000
_cell.length_c   1.000
_cell.angle_alpha   90.00
_cell.angle_beta   90.00
_cell.angle_gamma   90.00
#
_symmetry.space_group_name_H-M   'P 1'
#
loop_
_entity.id
_entity.type
_entity.pdbx_description
1 polymer ?
#
loop_
_entity_poly.entity_id
_entity_poly.type
_entity_poly.pdbx_seq_one_letter_code
_entity_poly.pdbx_strand_id
1 'polypeptide(L)'
;MTRITYPIAFKLEALKLLETLSDYKVAALLNVARRTLRNWQKQRNELLAYKGNKKRLKVRPGGRPEQFPDPPGLVQYINDLRDAERALTTMHIINWIKRNQRTWLLDYLSTKAAGSGYKSL
;
A
#
# COMPACT_ATOMS: atom_id res chain seq x y z
N MET A 1 -7.49 16.64 -4.33
CA MET A 1 -6.81 16.74 -3.02
C MET A 1 -5.54 15.89 -3.04
N THR A 2 -4.37 16.50 -2.94
CA THR A 2 -3.08 15.79 -2.87
C THR A 2 -2.87 15.22 -1.47
N ARG A 3 -2.49 13.94 -1.38
CA ARG A 3 -2.20 13.30 -0.10
C ARG A 3 -0.81 13.71 0.39
N ILE A 4 -0.75 14.65 1.33
CA ILE A 4 0.50 15.05 1.98
C ILE A 4 0.94 13.92 2.93
N THR A 5 2.21 13.52 2.84
CA THR A 5 2.80 12.51 3.71
C THR A 5 3.98 13.11 4.47
N TYR A 6 4.05 12.84 5.77
CA TYR A 6 5.02 13.44 6.67
C TYR A 6 6.09 12.42 7.09
N PRO A 7 7.37 12.83 7.23
CA PRO A 7 8.42 12.00 7.81
C PRO A 7 8.11 11.61 9.26
N ILE A 8 8.64 10.47 9.72
CA ILE A 8 8.45 10.01 11.10
C ILE A 8 9.03 11.02 12.10
N ALA A 9 10.17 11.66 11.79
CA ALA A 9 10.73 12.73 12.63
C ALA A 9 9.71 13.84 12.91
N PHE A 10 9.03 14.32 11.87
CA PHE A 10 8.01 15.37 11.98
C PHE A 10 6.79 14.92 12.79
N LYS A 11 6.36 13.67 12.63
CA LYS A 11 5.27 13.10 13.44
C LYS A 11 5.64 13.02 14.91
N LEU A 12 6.89 12.67 15.22
CA LEU A 12 7.38 12.61 16.60
C LEU A 12 7.46 13.99 17.25
N GLU A 13 7.89 15.00 16.51
CA GLU A 13 7.87 16.39 16.96
C GLU A 13 6.45 16.87 17.26
N ALA A 14 5.50 16.58 16.36
CA ALA A 14 4.10 16.89 16.57
C ALA A 14 3.53 16.18 17.83
N LEU A 15 3.91 14.93 18.07
CA LEU A 15 3.51 14.20 19.29
C LEU A 15 4.09 14.81 20.56
N LYS A 16 5.35 15.30 20.52
CA LYS A 16 5.96 16.01 21.66
C LYS A 16 5.22 17.31 21.97
N LEU A 17 4.82 18.06 20.94
CA LEU A 17 4.02 19.28 21.13
C LEU A 17 2.62 18.99 21.68
N LEU A 18 2.03 17.85 21.35
CA LEU A 18 0.73 17.43 21.88
C LEU A 18 0.76 17.04 23.38
N GLU A 19 1.95 16.89 23.98
CA GLU A 19 2.07 16.68 25.43
C GLU A 19 1.89 18.00 26.21
N THR A 20 2.14 19.15 25.58
CA THR A 20 2.07 20.46 26.22
C THR A 20 0.95 21.35 25.69
N LEU A 21 0.54 21.16 24.43
CA LEU A 21 -0.44 21.99 23.74
C LEU A 21 -1.66 21.19 23.28
N SER A 22 -2.80 21.86 23.14
CA SER A 22 -4.00 21.26 22.57
C SER A 22 -3.85 20.98 21.06
N ASP A 23 -4.61 20.00 20.56
CA ASP A 23 -4.59 19.59 19.14
C ASP A 23 -4.85 20.75 18.17
N TYR A 24 -5.66 21.73 18.59
CA TYR A 24 -5.96 22.94 17.83
C TYR A 24 -4.73 23.84 17.67
N LYS A 25 -4.00 24.10 18.77
CA LYS A 25 -2.79 24.95 18.74
C LYS A 25 -1.68 24.30 17.93
N VAL A 26 -1.48 22.99 18.09
CA VAL A 26 -0.48 22.23 17.32
C VAL A 26 -0.83 22.20 15.83
N ALA A 27 -2.11 22.04 15.48
CA ALA A 27 -2.57 22.07 14.09
C ALA A 27 -2.28 23.41 13.42
N ALA A 28 -2.54 24.53 14.11
CA ALA A 28 -2.25 25.86 13.61
C ALA A 28 -0.73 26.10 13.46
N LEU A 29 0.06 25.70 14.46
CA LEU A 29 1.51 25.87 14.47
C LEU A 29 2.20 25.11 13.34
N LEU A 30 1.83 23.84 13.14
CA LEU A 30 2.46 22.96 12.15
C LEU A 30 1.79 23.04 10.76
N ASN A 31 0.70 23.82 10.63
CA ASN A 31 -0.16 23.85 9.45
C ASN A 31 -0.62 22.44 9.02
N VAL A 32 -1.03 21.62 9.98
CA VAL A 32 -1.48 20.23 9.77
C VAL A 32 -2.93 20.09 10.21
N ALA A 33 -3.76 19.45 9.38
CA ALA A 33 -5.14 19.18 9.75
C ALA A 33 -5.26 18.40 11.07
N ARG A 34 -6.16 18.84 11.97
CA ARG A 34 -6.39 18.21 13.29
C ARG A 34 -6.67 16.70 13.20
N ARG A 35 -7.40 16.26 12.16
CA ARG A 35 -7.66 14.83 11.90
C ARG A 35 -6.37 14.03 11.73
N THR A 36 -5.36 14.60 11.09
CA THR A 36 -4.05 13.96 10.89
C THR A 36 -3.30 13.81 12.20
N LEU A 37 -3.30 14.84 13.05
CA LEU A 37 -2.68 14.78 14.39
C LEU A 37 -3.34 13.71 15.27
N ARG A 38 -4.67 13.64 15.28
CA ARG A 38 -5.42 12.61 16.02
C ARG A 38 -5.08 11.20 15.54
N ASN A 39 -4.90 11.01 14.23
CA ASN A 39 -4.46 9.71 13.69
C ASN A 39 -3.06 9.35 14.16
N TRP A 40 -2.12 10.30 14.21
CA TRP A 40 -0.78 10.04 14.75
C TRP A 40 -0.81 9.75 16.24
N GLN A 41 -1.69 10.39 17.00
CA GLN A 41 -1.89 10.09 18.42
C GLN A 41 -2.41 8.67 18.63
N LYS A 42 -3.32 8.18 17.78
CA LYS A 42 -3.73 6.76 17.78
C LYS A 42 -2.58 5.81 17.48
N GLN A 43 -1.62 6.23 16.65
CA GLN A 43 -0.41 5.47 16.27
C GLN A 43 0.80 5.80 17.16
N ARG A 44 0.61 6.51 18.29
CA ARG A 44 1.70 7.04 19.13
C ARG A 44 2.69 5.94 19.54
N ASN A 45 2.18 4.80 20.01
CA ASN A 45 3.03 3.70 20.47
C ASN A 45 3.92 3.15 19.35
N GLU A 46 3.37 2.98 18.14
CA GLU A 46 4.15 2.51 16.99
C GLU A 46 5.19 3.54 16.52
N LEU A 47 4.82 4.83 16.54
CA LEU A 47 5.72 5.91 16.15
C LEU A 47 6.88 6.06 17.15
N LEU A 48 6.60 5.99 18.45
CA LEU A 48 7.62 6.07 19.52
C LEU A 48 8.52 4.85 19.55
N ALA A 49 7.99 3.65 19.27
CA ALA A 49 8.79 2.42 19.20
C ALA A 49 9.65 2.30 17.92
N TYR A 50 9.52 3.23 16.97
CA TYR A 50 10.23 3.15 15.68
C TYR A 50 11.73 3.44 15.82
N LYS A 51 12.57 2.42 15.61
CA LYS A 51 14.04 2.49 15.69
C LYS A 51 14.74 2.71 14.33
N GLY A 52 13.99 2.84 13.23
CA GLY A 52 14.56 2.97 11.89
C GLY A 52 14.92 4.41 11.49
N ASN A 53 15.23 4.61 10.22
CA ASN A 53 15.53 5.94 9.66
C ASN A 53 14.31 6.86 9.72
N LYS A 54 14.36 7.90 10.57
CA LYS A 54 13.25 8.85 10.81
C LYS A 54 12.91 9.74 9.62
N LYS A 55 13.74 9.78 8.56
CA LYS A 55 13.40 10.41 7.27
C LYS A 55 12.35 9.63 6.49
N ARG A 56 12.10 8.36 6.84
CA ARG A 56 11.04 7.57 6.21
C ARG A 56 9.66 8.13 6.55
N LEU A 57 8.74 7.95 5.60
CA LEU A 57 7.36 8.43 5.69
C LEU A 57 6.41 7.45 6.40
N LYS A 58 6.77 6.16 6.45
CA LYS A 58 5.97 5.06 7.02
C LYS A 58 6.79 4.25 8.03
N VAL A 59 6.16 3.88 9.14
CA VAL A 59 6.74 3.04 10.19
C VAL A 59 7.07 1.66 9.64
N ARG A 60 6.11 1.05 8.96
CA ARG A 60 6.33 -0.18 8.19
C ARG A 60 6.57 0.19 6.72
N PRO A 61 7.68 -0.23 6.10
CA PRO A 61 7.79 -0.17 4.65
C PRO A 61 6.59 -0.89 4.03
N GLY A 62 6.14 -0.43 2.86
CA GLY A 62 5.21 -1.24 2.08
C GLY A 62 5.85 -2.61 1.83
N GLY A 63 5.06 -3.68 1.95
CA GLY A 63 5.55 -5.03 1.64
C GLY A 63 6.13 -5.08 0.22
N ARG A 64 7.03 -6.03 -0.02
CA ARG A 64 7.50 -6.33 -1.37
C ARG A 64 6.26 -6.65 -2.22
N PRO A 65 6.11 -6.08 -3.42
CA PRO A 65 5.07 -6.51 -4.35
C PRO A 65 5.15 -8.02 -4.53
N GLU A 66 4.02 -8.70 -4.44
CA GLU A 66 3.99 -10.15 -4.65
C GLU A 66 4.39 -10.46 -6.09
N GLN A 67 5.28 -11.44 -6.23
CA GLN A 67 5.88 -11.76 -7.52
C GLN A 67 5.08 -12.87 -8.19
N PHE A 68 4.63 -12.60 -9.41
CA PHE A 68 3.99 -13.59 -10.27
C PHE A 68 5.05 -14.56 -10.83
N PRO A 69 4.84 -15.88 -10.77
CA PRO A 69 5.88 -16.88 -11.04
C PRO A 69 6.17 -17.11 -12.52
N ASP A 70 5.25 -16.79 -13.45
CA ASP A 70 5.41 -17.08 -14.89
C ASP A 70 5.42 -15.83 -15.78
N PRO A 71 6.53 -15.07 -15.78
CA PRO A 71 6.71 -13.96 -16.70
C PRO A 71 6.81 -14.38 -18.19
N PRO A 72 7.53 -15.45 -18.60
CA PRO A 72 7.71 -15.76 -20.03
C PRO A 72 6.41 -16.10 -20.76
N GLY A 73 5.56 -16.96 -20.17
CA GLY A 73 4.30 -17.37 -20.81
C GLY A 73 3.33 -16.20 -20.99
N LEU A 74 3.25 -15.32 -19.98
CA LEU A 74 2.39 -14.15 -20.03
C LEU A 74 2.91 -13.10 -21.03
N VAL A 75 4.23 -12.90 -21.09
CA VAL A 75 4.84 -11.99 -22.06
C VAL A 75 4.58 -12.46 -23.49
N GLN A 76 4.73 -13.76 -23.77
CA GLN A 76 4.42 -14.31 -25.08
C GLN A 76 2.95 -14.08 -25.45
N TYR A 77 2.02 -14.41 -24.55
CA TYR A 77 0.60 -14.17 -24.78
C TYR A 77 0.26 -12.69 -25.05
N ILE A 78 0.92 -11.76 -24.35
CA ILE A 78 0.77 -10.33 -24.56
C ILE A 78 1.29 -9.92 -25.95
N ASN A 79 2.44 -10.46 -26.37
CA ASN A 79 3.00 -10.20 -27.69
C ASN A 79 2.09 -10.75 -28.79
N ASP A 80 1.62 -11.99 -28.67
CA ASP A 80 0.71 -12.61 -29.65
C ASP A 80 -0.58 -11.79 -29.85
N LEU A 81 -1.15 -11.26 -28.75
CA LEU A 81 -2.32 -10.40 -28.83
C LEU A 81 -2.03 -9.07 -29.54
N ARG A 82 -0.84 -8.50 -29.32
CA ARG A 82 -0.42 -7.24 -29.96
C ARG A 82 -0.10 -7.44 -31.44
N ASP A 83 0.59 -8.52 -31.78
CA ASP A 83 0.92 -8.89 -33.16
C ASP A 83 -0.35 -9.18 -33.97
N ALA A 84 -1.40 -9.71 -33.32
CA ALA A 84 -2.72 -9.87 -33.91
C ALA A 84 -3.59 -8.59 -33.90
N GLU A 85 -3.03 -7.43 -33.53
CA GLU A 85 -3.72 -6.13 -33.41
C GLU A 85 -4.96 -6.16 -32.49
N ARG A 86 -4.99 -7.06 -31.51
CA ARG A 86 -6.10 -7.21 -30.57
C ARG A 86 -5.88 -6.33 -29.34
N ALA A 87 -6.97 -5.78 -28.83
CA ALA A 87 -6.95 -5.01 -27.58
C ALA A 87 -6.53 -5.89 -26.40
N LEU A 88 -5.39 -5.57 -25.79
CA LEU A 88 -4.98 -6.15 -24.51
C LEU A 88 -5.72 -5.45 -23.37
N THR A 89 -6.43 -6.22 -22.56
CA THR A 89 -7.17 -5.71 -21.40
C THR A 89 -6.80 -6.49 -20.14
N THR A 90 -7.07 -5.90 -18.97
CA THR A 90 -6.89 -6.60 -17.68
C THR A 90 -7.66 -7.93 -17.64
N MET A 91 -8.81 -8.01 -18.31
CA MET A 91 -9.61 -9.25 -18.40
C MET A 91 -8.87 -10.36 -19.14
N HIS A 92 -8.17 -10.05 -20.24
CA HIS A 92 -7.37 -11.02 -20.98
C HIS A 92 -6.25 -11.60 -20.11
N ILE A 93 -5.55 -10.74 -19.36
CA ILE A 93 -4.50 -11.15 -18.42
C ILE A 93 -5.09 -12.04 -17.31
N ILE A 94 -6.20 -11.65 -16.70
CA ILE A 94 -6.87 -12.45 -15.65
C ILE A 94 -7.29 -13.82 -16.21
N ASN A 95 -7.88 -13.87 -17.40
CA ASN A 95 -8.30 -15.13 -18.02
C ASN A 95 -7.12 -16.03 -18.34
N TRP A 96 -6.00 -15.46 -18.80
CA TRP A 96 -4.79 -16.22 -19.04
C TRP A 96 -4.23 -16.81 -17.73
N ILE A 97 -4.18 -16.03 -16.64
CA ILE A 97 -3.74 -16.51 -15.32
C ILE A 97 -4.66 -17.63 -14.82
N LYS A 98 -5.98 -17.47 -14.93
CA LYS A 98 -6.95 -18.50 -14.53
C LYS A 98 -6.78 -19.82 -15.26
N ARG A 99 -6.40 -19.77 -16.54
CA ARG A 99 -6.22 -20.96 -17.40
C ARG A 99 -4.87 -21.63 -17.20
N ASN A 100 -3.79 -20.84 -17.14
CA ASN A 100 -2.43 -21.34 -17.21
C ASN A 100 -1.73 -21.42 -15.84
N GLN A 101 -2.18 -20.64 -14.86
CA GLN A 101 -1.56 -20.51 -13.54
C GLN A 101 -2.57 -20.75 -12.40
N ARG A 102 -3.48 -21.72 -12.60
CA ARG A 102 -4.59 -21.99 -11.67
C ARG A 102 -4.11 -22.42 -10.28
N THR A 103 -3.13 -23.32 -10.21
CA THR A 103 -2.56 -23.81 -8.94
C THR A 103 -1.97 -22.65 -8.15
N TRP A 104 -1.09 -21.87 -8.79
CA TRP A 104 -0.52 -20.67 -8.19
C TRP A 104 -1.59 -19.67 -7.74
N LEU A 105 -2.63 -19.45 -8.56
CA LEU A 105 -3.72 -18.53 -8.22
C LEU A 105 -4.47 -18.99 -6.96
N LEU A 106 -4.75 -20.29 -6.83
CA LEU A 106 -5.41 -20.85 -5.65
C LEU A 106 -4.52 -20.75 -4.41
N ASP A 107 -3.23 -21.08 -4.53
CA ASP A 107 -2.25 -20.94 -3.45
C ASP A 107 -2.15 -19.47 -3.01
N TYR A 108 -2.04 -18.55 -3.97
CA TYR A 108 -2.01 -17.12 -3.72
C TYR A 108 -3.25 -16.62 -2.98
N LEU A 109 -4.44 -17.11 -3.32
CA LEU A 109 -5.69 -16.72 -2.66
C LEU A 109 -5.81 -17.30 -1.26
N SER A 110 -5.27 -18.50 -1.03
CA SER A 110 -5.28 -19.14 0.29
C SER A 110 -4.51 -18.33 1.34
N THR A 111 -3.52 -17.54 0.93
CA THR A 111 -2.76 -16.66 1.84
C THR A 111 -3.45 -15.32 2.12
N LYS A 112 -4.63 -15.07 1.54
CA LYS A 112 -5.36 -13.79 1.70
C LYS A 112 -6.43 -13.88 2.77
N ALA A 113 -6.71 -12.73 3.40
CA ALA A 113 -7.78 -12.64 4.38
C ALA A 113 -9.14 -12.96 3.73
N ALA A 114 -9.99 -13.68 4.45
CA ALA A 114 -11.34 -14.00 3.99
C ALA A 114 -12.09 -12.71 3.59
N GLY A 115 -12.67 -12.69 2.39
CA GLY A 115 -13.38 -11.52 1.85
C GLY A 115 -12.51 -10.46 1.17
N SER A 116 -11.18 -10.58 1.15
CA SER A 116 -10.31 -9.66 0.39
C SER A 116 -10.12 -10.06 -1.08
N GLY A 117 -10.69 -11.19 -1.51
CA GLY A 117 -10.58 -11.74 -2.86
C GLY A 117 -11.66 -11.25 -3.82
N TYR A 118 -11.33 -11.20 -5.11
CA TYR A 118 -12.30 -10.96 -6.18
C TYR A 118 -13.24 -12.16 -6.29
N LYS A 119 -14.55 -11.94 -6.16
CA LYS A 119 -15.56 -13.01 -5.95
C LYS A 119 -15.85 -13.91 -7.16
N SER A 120 -15.31 -13.62 -8.35
CA SER A 120 -15.68 -14.30 -9.59
C SER A 120 -14.64 -15.30 -10.10
N LEU A 121 -13.89 -15.93 -9.19
CA LEU A 121 -12.91 -16.97 -9.54
C LEU A 121 -13.54 -18.16 -10.24
#